data_AF-A0A0Q5ZHN1-F1
#
_entry.id   AF-A0A0Q5ZHN1-F1
#
_cell.length_a   1.000
_cell.length_b   1.000
_cell.length_c   1.000
_cell.angle_alpha   90.00
_cell.angle_beta   90.00
_cell.angle_gamma   90.00
#
_symmetry.space_group_name_H-M   'P 1'
#
loop_
_entity.id
_entity.type
_entity.pdbx_description
1 polymer ?
#
loop_
_entity_poly.entity_id
_entity_poly.type
_entity_poly.pdbx_seq_one_letter_code
_entity_poly.pdbx_strand_id
1 'polypeptide(L)'
;MKTAEAEKDKSLLVKTDNKELDQEAKKKAAAEEKAKLPKPYDAKADAEKDIQNLIAKAKKEKKNIMIQAGGNWCIWCLRFNQYVQTTPELKKLIDDNYLYYHLNWSPDNKNEKIFAKYGNPGDKLGYPVFIVLDQNGKQIHTQDSAVLEDGKGYGLEKVKTFFNSWKPKS
;
A
#
# COMPACT_ATOMS: atom_id res chain seq x y z
N MET A 1 -13.22 52.03 -12.21
CA MET A 1 -12.81 50.94 -11.29
C MET A 1 -13.68 49.67 -11.42
N LYS A 2 -14.10 49.25 -12.63
CA LYS A 2 -14.92 48.02 -12.83
C LYS A 2 -14.27 46.92 -13.67
N THR A 3 -13.06 47.14 -14.19
CA THR A 3 -12.42 46.23 -15.15
C THR A 3 -11.53 45.16 -14.52
N ALA A 4 -10.97 45.40 -13.33
CA ALA A 4 -10.01 44.48 -12.70
C ALA A 4 -10.66 43.25 -12.01
N GLU A 5 -11.90 43.36 -11.53
CA GLU A 5 -12.59 42.23 -10.85
C GLU A 5 -13.10 41.18 -11.84
N ALA A 6 -13.61 41.61 -13.01
CA ALA A 6 -14.16 40.70 -14.03
C ALA A 6 -13.10 39.83 -14.74
N GLU A 7 -11.88 40.36 -14.94
CA GLU A 7 -10.77 39.57 -15.51
C GLU A 7 -10.20 38.57 -14.52
N LYS A 8 -10.16 38.92 -13.23
CA LYS A 8 -9.72 38.03 -12.15
C LYS A 8 -10.70 36.87 -11.96
N ASP A 9 -12.01 37.14 -12.05
CA ASP A 9 -13.06 36.14 -11.93
C ASP A 9 -13.04 35.13 -13.10
N LYS A 10 -12.92 35.62 -14.35
CA LYS A 10 -12.74 34.74 -15.52
C LYS A 10 -11.46 33.91 -15.47
N SER A 11 -10.34 34.47 -15.00
CA SER A 11 -9.06 33.74 -14.88
C SER A 11 -9.14 32.62 -13.82
N LEU A 12 -9.89 32.85 -12.74
CA LEU A 12 -10.09 31.85 -11.69
C LEU A 12 -11.02 30.72 -12.17
N LEU A 13 -12.11 31.05 -12.87
CA LEU A 13 -13.02 30.06 -13.47
C LEU A 13 -12.29 29.15 -14.46
N VAL A 14 -11.56 29.71 -15.42
CA VAL A 14 -10.79 28.93 -16.43
C VAL A 14 -9.69 28.06 -15.78
N LYS A 15 -9.09 28.50 -14.68
CA LYS A 15 -8.10 27.70 -13.92
C LYS A 15 -8.74 26.56 -13.13
N THR A 16 -9.97 26.75 -12.64
CA THR A 16 -10.73 25.73 -11.94
C THR A 16 -11.20 24.67 -12.93
N ASP A 17 -11.78 25.07 -14.07
CA ASP A 17 -12.25 24.16 -15.12
C ASP A 17 -11.13 23.25 -15.65
N ASN A 18 -9.95 23.82 -15.94
CA ASN A 18 -8.80 23.06 -16.40
C ASN A 18 -8.26 22.08 -15.33
N LYS A 19 -8.28 22.47 -14.04
CA LYS A 19 -7.85 21.58 -12.94
C LYS A 19 -8.83 20.44 -12.71
N GLU A 20 -10.14 20.68 -12.86
CA GLU A 20 -11.17 19.67 -12.72
C GLU A 20 -11.10 18.64 -13.86
N LEU A 21 -10.93 19.11 -15.11
CA LEU A 21 -10.71 18.25 -16.28
C LEU A 21 -9.45 17.38 -16.13
N ASP A 22 -8.34 17.97 -15.67
CA ASP A 22 -7.09 17.24 -15.40
C ASP A 22 -7.25 16.19 -14.29
N GLN A 23 -8.03 16.48 -13.26
CA GLN A 23 -8.30 15.54 -12.17
C GLN A 23 -9.22 14.40 -12.62
N GLU A 24 -10.22 14.69 -13.44
CA GLU A 24 -11.12 13.68 -13.99
C GLU A 24 -10.38 12.71 -14.93
N ALA A 25 -9.53 13.24 -15.82
CA ALA A 25 -8.67 12.44 -16.68
C ALA A 25 -7.72 11.54 -15.87
N LYS A 26 -7.10 12.07 -14.81
CA LYS A 26 -6.23 11.28 -13.90
C LYS A 26 -7.02 10.20 -13.14
N LYS A 27 -8.24 10.49 -12.67
CA LYS A 27 -9.11 9.52 -12.01
C LYS A 27 -9.51 8.39 -12.96
N LYS A 28 -9.88 8.72 -14.20
CA LYS A 28 -10.22 7.73 -15.24
C LYS A 28 -9.03 6.83 -15.56
N ALA A 29 -7.86 7.41 -15.81
CA ALA A 29 -6.64 6.65 -16.07
C ALA A 29 -6.28 5.71 -14.91
N ALA A 30 -6.37 6.19 -13.66
CA ALA A 30 -6.13 5.36 -12.48
C ALA A 30 -7.18 4.25 -12.31
N ALA A 31 -8.44 4.47 -12.69
CA ALA A 31 -9.47 3.44 -12.66
C ALA A 31 -9.21 2.34 -13.70
N GLU A 32 -8.86 2.72 -14.93
CA GLU A 32 -8.50 1.79 -16.01
C GLU A 32 -7.25 0.97 -15.68
N GLU A 33 -6.23 1.60 -15.09
CA GLU A 33 -5.04 0.90 -14.61
C GLU A 33 -5.39 -0.07 -13.48
N LYS A 34 -6.14 0.38 -12.46
CA LYS A 34 -6.59 -0.49 -11.36
C LYS A 34 -7.33 -1.72 -11.88
N ALA A 35 -8.14 -1.60 -12.94
CA ALA A 35 -8.89 -2.71 -13.50
C ALA A 35 -8.00 -3.81 -14.11
N LYS A 36 -6.80 -3.44 -14.58
CA LYS A 36 -5.82 -4.38 -15.17
C LYS A 36 -4.87 -5.00 -14.15
N LEU A 37 -4.71 -4.37 -12.98
CA LEU A 37 -3.81 -4.85 -11.94
C LEU A 37 -4.43 -6.01 -11.13
N PRO A 38 -3.61 -6.95 -10.63
CA PRO A 38 -4.07 -8.02 -9.76
C PRO A 38 -4.83 -7.50 -8.53
N LYS A 39 -5.76 -8.30 -8.01
CA LYS A 39 -6.61 -7.96 -6.85
C LYS A 39 -6.27 -8.87 -5.66
N PRO A 40 -5.14 -8.64 -4.96
CA PRO A 40 -4.64 -9.58 -3.96
C PRO A 40 -5.38 -9.51 -2.62
N TYR A 41 -6.18 -8.48 -2.38
CA TYR A 41 -6.89 -8.32 -1.10
C TYR A 41 -8.20 -9.09 -1.11
N ASP A 42 -8.35 -10.05 -0.21
CA ASP A 42 -9.61 -10.79 -0.04
C ASP A 42 -10.39 -10.26 1.17
N ALA A 43 -11.57 -9.70 0.91
CA ALA A 43 -12.46 -9.20 1.95
C ALA A 43 -13.17 -10.33 2.74
N LYS A 44 -13.22 -11.55 2.18
CA LYS A 44 -13.85 -12.72 2.80
C LYS A 44 -12.88 -13.55 3.63
N ALA A 45 -11.58 -13.26 3.54
CA ALA A 45 -10.56 -13.95 4.32
C ALA A 45 -10.73 -13.70 5.82
N ASP A 46 -10.45 -14.74 6.61
CA ASP A 46 -10.33 -14.63 8.06
C ASP A 46 -8.92 -14.18 8.40
N ALA A 47 -8.74 -12.86 8.46
CA ALA A 47 -7.43 -12.26 8.66
C ALA A 47 -6.77 -12.67 9.98
N GLU A 48 -7.55 -12.94 11.03
CA GLU A 48 -6.99 -13.41 12.29
C GLU A 48 -6.37 -14.80 12.11
N LYS A 49 -7.16 -15.72 11.57
CA LYS A 49 -6.74 -17.11 11.34
C LYS A 49 -5.56 -17.19 10.38
N ASP A 50 -5.59 -16.42 9.29
CA ASP A 50 -4.51 -16.40 8.30
C ASP A 50 -3.21 -15.91 8.93
N ILE A 51 -3.25 -14.82 9.69
CA ILE A 51 -2.05 -14.30 10.37
C ILE A 51 -1.53 -15.30 11.39
N GLN A 52 -2.38 -15.99 12.15
CA GLN A 52 -1.94 -17.04 13.08
C GLN A 52 -1.25 -18.20 12.34
N ASN A 53 -1.80 -18.63 11.20
CA ASN A 53 -1.19 -19.65 10.36
C ASN A 53 0.17 -19.19 9.81
N LEU A 54 0.28 -17.93 9.39
CA LEU A 54 1.53 -17.33 8.94
C LEU A 54 2.57 -17.28 10.05
N ILE A 55 2.19 -16.96 11.30
CA ILE A 55 3.10 -16.99 12.44
C ILE A 55 3.62 -18.41 12.68
N ALA A 56 2.75 -19.42 12.62
CA ALA A 56 3.18 -20.81 12.76
C ALA A 56 4.15 -21.24 11.64
N LYS A 57 3.93 -20.78 10.41
CA LYS A 57 4.82 -21.05 9.26
C LYS A 57 6.14 -20.27 9.35
N ALA A 58 6.08 -19.01 9.79
CA ALA A 58 7.21 -18.10 9.93
C ALA A 58 8.28 -18.68 10.87
N LYS A 59 7.86 -19.24 12.01
CA LYS A 59 8.76 -19.94 12.95
C LYS A 59 9.49 -21.12 12.32
N LYS A 60 8.82 -21.89 11.46
CA LYS A 60 9.40 -23.08 10.81
C LYS A 60 10.36 -22.68 9.70
N GLU A 61 10.01 -21.66 8.92
CA GLU A 61 10.81 -21.17 7.80
C GLU A 61 11.89 -20.16 8.20
N LYS A 62 11.90 -19.72 9.47
CA LYS A 62 12.77 -18.64 9.98
C LYS A 62 12.64 -17.35 9.17
N LYS A 63 11.41 -17.04 8.78
CA LYS A 63 11.04 -15.84 8.01
C LYS A 63 10.27 -14.86 8.87
N ASN A 64 10.37 -13.57 8.54
CA ASN A 64 9.51 -12.54 9.11
C ASN A 64 8.20 -12.50 8.32
N ILE A 65 7.21 -11.76 8.80
CA ILE A 65 5.93 -11.60 8.10
C ILE A 65 5.83 -10.15 7.61
N MET A 66 5.60 -9.98 6.31
CA MET A 66 5.32 -8.69 5.70
C MET A 66 3.82 -8.58 5.46
N ILE A 67 3.15 -7.72 6.21
CA ILE A 67 1.74 -7.40 5.99
C ILE A 67 1.67 -6.10 5.19
N GLN A 68 1.17 -6.19 3.96
CA GLN A 68 0.75 -5.03 3.20
C GLN A 68 -0.72 -4.77 3.52
N ALA A 69 -0.99 -3.73 4.31
CA ALA A 69 -2.34 -3.35 4.67
C ALA A 69 -2.89 -2.34 3.66
N GLY A 70 -4.12 -2.55 3.19
CA GLY A 70 -4.72 -1.75 2.14
C GLY A 70 -5.94 -2.42 1.52
N GLY A 71 -6.26 -2.12 0.27
CA GLY A 71 -7.40 -2.75 -0.39
C GLY A 71 -7.38 -2.64 -1.91
N ASN A 72 -8.25 -3.40 -2.58
CA ASN A 72 -8.34 -3.45 -4.05
C ASN A 72 -8.77 -2.12 -4.70
N TRP A 73 -9.29 -1.18 -3.92
CA TRP A 73 -9.69 0.16 -4.33
C TRP A 73 -8.49 1.15 -4.41
N CYS A 74 -7.39 0.82 -3.76
CA CYS A 74 -6.20 1.66 -3.60
C CYS A 74 -5.19 1.39 -4.74
N ILE A 75 -5.02 2.36 -5.65
CA ILE A 75 -4.10 2.21 -6.81
C ILE A 75 -2.65 2.00 -6.36
N TRP A 76 -2.18 2.74 -5.35
CA TRP A 76 -0.83 2.62 -4.82
C TRP A 76 -0.55 1.25 -4.20
N CYS A 77 -1.56 0.63 -3.61
CA CYS A 77 -1.50 -0.72 -3.07
C CYS A 77 -1.29 -1.75 -4.19
N LEU A 78 -2.04 -1.61 -5.28
CA LEU A 78 -1.93 -2.50 -6.43
C LEU A 78 -0.62 -2.30 -7.20
N ARG A 79 -0.17 -1.04 -7.34
CA ARG A 79 1.13 -0.71 -7.93
C ARG A 79 2.28 -1.32 -7.14
N PHE A 80 2.26 -1.23 -5.81
CA PHE A 80 3.31 -1.82 -4.98
C PHE A 80 3.36 -3.33 -5.15
N ASN A 81 2.19 -3.98 -5.09
CA ASN A 81 2.10 -5.42 -5.29
C ASN A 81 2.64 -5.82 -6.66
N GLN A 82 2.17 -5.18 -7.74
CA GLN A 82 2.66 -5.46 -9.09
C GLN A 82 4.17 -5.26 -9.17
N TYR A 83 4.68 -4.16 -8.64
CA TYR A 83 6.10 -3.82 -8.68
C TYR A 83 6.95 -4.91 -8.02
N VAL A 84 6.61 -5.32 -6.80
CA VAL A 84 7.32 -6.42 -6.11
C VAL A 84 7.21 -7.73 -6.88
N GLN A 85 6.04 -8.07 -7.43
CA GLN A 85 5.84 -9.35 -8.13
C GLN A 85 6.55 -9.41 -9.50
N THR A 86 6.71 -8.27 -10.18
CA THR A 86 7.32 -8.24 -11.52
C THR A 86 8.78 -7.79 -11.56
N THR A 87 9.34 -7.33 -10.44
CA THR A 87 10.75 -6.97 -10.33
C THR A 87 11.53 -8.14 -9.71
N PRO A 88 12.34 -8.91 -10.48
CA PRO A 88 12.91 -10.17 -10.01
C PRO A 88 13.75 -10.05 -8.73
N GLU A 89 14.52 -8.98 -8.58
CA GLU A 89 15.33 -8.74 -7.38
C GLU A 89 14.49 -8.48 -6.12
N LEU A 90 13.38 -7.75 -6.24
CA LEU A 90 12.44 -7.53 -5.14
C LEU A 90 11.69 -8.81 -4.80
N LYS A 91 11.25 -9.53 -5.82
CA LYS A 91 10.55 -10.81 -5.65
C LYS A 91 11.43 -11.83 -4.93
N LYS A 92 12.68 -11.97 -5.35
CA LYS A 92 13.62 -12.88 -4.69
C LYS A 92 13.85 -12.45 -3.24
N LEU A 93 14.08 -11.17 -3.00
CA LEU A 93 14.32 -10.64 -1.65
C LEU A 93 13.13 -10.90 -0.71
N ILE A 94 11.89 -10.71 -1.19
CA ILE A 94 10.71 -10.96 -0.37
C ILE A 94 10.47 -12.46 -0.14
N ASP A 95 10.59 -13.30 -1.19
CA ASP A 95 10.34 -14.74 -1.10
C ASP A 95 11.33 -15.44 -0.15
N ASP A 96 12.59 -14.99 -0.14
CA ASP A 96 13.66 -15.57 0.68
C ASP A 96 13.52 -15.22 2.16
N ASN A 97 12.99 -14.04 2.49
CA ASN A 97 13.07 -13.47 3.85
C ASN A 97 11.73 -13.31 4.56
N TYR A 98 10.62 -13.31 3.80
CA TYR A 98 9.31 -12.98 4.34
C TYR A 98 8.22 -13.96 3.92
N LEU A 99 7.23 -14.11 4.78
CA LEU A 99 5.90 -14.54 4.39
C LEU A 99 5.05 -13.29 4.15
N TYR A 100 4.52 -13.15 2.94
CA TYR A 100 3.78 -11.95 2.53
C TYR A 100 2.28 -12.12 2.71
N TYR A 101 1.60 -11.09 3.21
CA TYR A 101 0.16 -11.10 3.44
C TYR A 101 -0.48 -9.77 3.05
N HIS A 102 -1.64 -9.83 2.39
CA HIS A 102 -2.44 -8.65 2.03
C HIS A 102 -3.61 -8.52 3.00
N LEU A 103 -3.49 -7.63 3.98
CA LEU A 103 -4.55 -7.36 4.94
C LEU A 103 -5.58 -6.40 4.33
N ASN A 104 -6.79 -6.90 4.06
CA ASN A 104 -7.86 -6.12 3.45
C ASN A 104 -8.44 -5.09 4.42
N TRP A 105 -8.57 -3.87 3.94
CA TRP A 105 -9.44 -2.83 4.44
C TRP A 105 -10.34 -2.38 3.31
N SER A 106 -11.65 -2.63 3.41
CA SER A 106 -12.63 -2.20 2.41
C SER A 106 -13.98 -1.90 3.09
N PRO A 107 -14.94 -1.27 2.39
CA PRO A 107 -16.30 -1.13 2.90
C PRO A 107 -16.95 -2.46 3.30
N ASP A 108 -16.66 -3.54 2.57
CA ASP A 108 -17.21 -4.87 2.83
C ASP A 108 -16.62 -5.53 4.07
N ASN A 109 -15.32 -5.33 4.32
CA ASN A 109 -14.64 -5.81 5.52
C ASN A 109 -13.42 -4.94 5.81
N LYS A 110 -13.46 -4.21 6.92
CA LYS A 110 -12.35 -3.36 7.36
C LYS A 110 -11.32 -4.09 8.22
N ASN A 111 -11.61 -5.30 8.69
CA ASN A 111 -10.75 -6.02 9.64
C ASN A 111 -10.38 -5.17 10.89
N GLU A 112 -11.31 -4.36 11.40
CA GLU A 112 -11.04 -3.31 12.41
C GLU A 112 -10.29 -3.83 13.64
N LYS A 113 -10.67 -5.01 14.15
CA LYS A 113 -9.99 -5.64 15.30
C LYS A 113 -8.51 -5.95 15.01
N ILE A 114 -8.21 -6.41 13.79
CA ILE A 114 -6.84 -6.75 13.37
C ILE A 114 -6.02 -5.49 13.16
N PHE A 115 -6.60 -4.46 12.54
CA PHE A 115 -5.94 -3.16 12.43
C PHE A 115 -5.67 -2.53 13.80
N ALA A 116 -6.62 -2.62 14.74
CA ALA A 116 -6.46 -2.09 16.09
C ALA A 116 -5.32 -2.77 16.84
N LYS A 117 -5.16 -4.09 16.67
CA LYS A 117 -4.03 -4.86 17.23
C LYS A 117 -2.67 -4.32 16.79
N TYR A 118 -2.58 -3.74 15.59
CA TYR A 118 -1.34 -3.16 15.04
C TYR A 118 -1.31 -1.62 15.09
N GLY A 119 -2.22 -1.00 15.85
CA GLY A 119 -2.23 0.43 16.13
C GLY A 119 -2.89 1.31 15.06
N ASN A 120 -3.77 0.74 14.22
CA ASN A 120 -4.48 1.45 13.14
C ASN A 120 -3.59 2.36 12.28
N PRO A 121 -2.51 1.83 11.70
CA PRO A 121 -1.51 2.68 11.06
C PRO A 121 -2.04 3.41 9.82
N GLY A 122 -3.08 2.89 9.17
CA GLY A 122 -3.74 3.52 8.01
C GLY A 122 -4.40 4.87 8.33
N ASP A 123 -4.83 5.09 9.57
CA ASP A 123 -5.48 6.36 9.97
C ASP A 123 -4.51 7.54 9.92
N LYS A 124 -3.21 7.28 10.10
CA LYS A 124 -2.16 8.31 10.14
C LYS A 124 -1.33 8.35 8.86
N LEU A 125 -1.03 7.18 8.29
CA LEU A 125 -0.09 7.04 7.18
C LEU A 125 -0.79 6.86 5.83
N GLY A 126 -2.09 6.55 5.83
CA GLY A 126 -2.81 6.16 4.62
C GLY A 126 -2.48 4.74 4.17
N TYR A 127 -2.85 4.43 2.92
CA TYR A 127 -2.69 3.10 2.34
C TYR A 127 -1.95 3.17 0.99
N PRO A 128 -1.05 2.20 0.69
CA PRO A 128 -0.71 1.06 1.54
C PRO A 128 0.11 1.47 2.76
N VAL A 129 0.02 0.69 3.82
CA VAL A 129 0.93 0.79 4.96
C VAL A 129 1.44 -0.60 5.28
N PHE A 130 2.73 -0.71 5.59
CA PHE A 130 3.33 -2.02 5.84
C PHE A 130 3.54 -2.25 7.33
N ILE A 131 3.23 -3.45 7.78
CA ILE A 131 3.46 -3.89 9.15
C ILE A 131 4.39 -5.10 9.06
N VAL A 132 5.53 -5.03 9.73
CA VAL A 132 6.48 -6.13 9.78
C VAL A 132 6.37 -6.82 11.12
N LEU A 133 6.09 -8.12 11.09
CA LEU A 133 6.16 -8.98 12.27
C LEU A 133 7.45 -9.81 12.21
N ASP A 134 8.06 -10.04 13.37
CA ASP A 134 9.10 -11.07 13.47
C ASP A 134 8.51 -12.48 13.31
N GLN A 135 9.38 -13.49 13.24
CA GLN A 135 8.98 -14.90 13.15
C GLN A 135 8.06 -15.37 14.30
N ASN A 136 8.01 -14.65 15.43
CA ASN A 136 7.14 -14.96 16.56
C ASN A 136 5.79 -14.24 16.52
N GLY A 137 5.55 -13.40 15.51
CA GLY A 137 4.34 -12.60 15.37
C GLY A 137 4.36 -11.29 16.14
N LYS A 138 5.51 -10.87 16.68
CA LYS A 138 5.65 -9.56 17.32
C LYS A 138 5.84 -8.51 16.24
N GLN A 139 5.03 -7.45 16.28
CA GLN A 139 5.24 -6.28 15.44
C GLN A 139 6.58 -5.61 15.78
N ILE A 140 7.47 -5.55 14.80
CA ILE A 140 8.81 -4.95 14.93
C ILE A 140 8.94 -3.65 14.16
N HIS A 141 8.07 -3.39 13.19
CA HIS A 141 8.08 -2.15 12.42
C HIS A 141 6.72 -1.83 11.78
N THR A 142 6.49 -0.54 11.56
CA THR A 142 5.45 -0.02 10.69
C THR A 142 6.07 0.96 9.71
N GLN A 143 5.85 0.74 8.42
CA GLN A 143 6.45 1.50 7.34
C GLN A 143 5.38 2.29 6.58
N ASP A 144 5.56 3.62 6.56
CA ASP A 144 4.88 4.52 5.63
C ASP A 144 5.27 4.18 4.18
N SER A 145 4.30 4.08 3.28
CA SER A 145 4.58 3.84 1.86
C SER A 145 5.13 5.06 1.14
N ALA A 146 4.79 6.28 1.59
CA ALA A 146 5.14 7.51 0.89
C ALA A 146 6.66 7.66 0.74
N VAL A 147 7.44 7.22 1.72
CA VAL A 147 8.91 7.28 1.66
C VAL A 147 9.51 6.29 0.65
N LEU A 148 8.74 5.31 0.16
CA LEU A 148 9.16 4.33 -0.84
C LEU A 148 8.81 4.76 -2.28
N GLU A 149 7.93 5.75 -2.42
CA GLU A 149 7.43 6.21 -3.72
C GLU A 149 8.51 6.91 -4.53
N ASP A 150 8.41 6.79 -5.86
CA ASP A 150 9.22 7.50 -6.84
C ASP A 150 8.39 7.78 -8.10
N GLY A 151 8.15 9.06 -8.37
CA GLY A 151 7.29 9.52 -9.47
C GLY A 151 5.88 8.94 -9.41
N LYS A 152 5.53 8.06 -10.36
CA LYS A 152 4.21 7.42 -10.46
C LYS A 152 4.17 6.00 -9.86
N GLY A 153 5.26 5.55 -9.25
CA GLY A 153 5.42 4.21 -8.72
C GLY A 153 6.32 4.20 -7.49
N TYR A 154 7.16 3.17 -7.38
CA TYR A 154 8.06 2.96 -6.24
C TYR A 154 9.51 2.89 -6.71
N GLY A 155 10.42 3.38 -5.88
CA GLY A 155 11.85 3.39 -6.15
C GLY A 155 12.52 2.08 -5.75
N LEU A 156 13.28 1.48 -6.67
CA LEU A 156 13.91 0.17 -6.47
C LEU A 156 14.77 0.11 -5.20
N GLU A 157 15.71 1.03 -5.09
CA GLU A 157 16.65 1.07 -3.96
C GLU A 157 15.93 1.37 -2.64
N LYS A 158 14.91 2.25 -2.65
CA LYS A 158 14.11 2.53 -1.46
C LYS A 158 13.40 1.28 -0.93
N VAL A 159 12.77 0.52 -1.83
CA VAL A 159 12.08 -0.73 -1.46
C VAL A 159 13.08 -1.81 -1.03
N LYS A 160 14.24 -1.92 -1.69
CA LYS A 160 15.31 -2.85 -1.26
C LYS A 160 15.86 -2.51 0.10
N THR A 161 16.14 -1.23 0.38
CA THR A 161 16.60 -0.80 1.70
C THR A 161 15.57 -1.19 2.75
N PHE A 162 14.29 -0.89 2.53
CA PHE A 162 13.21 -1.28 3.43
C PHE A 162 13.19 -2.80 3.69
N PHE A 163 13.17 -3.63 2.65
CA PHE A 163 13.15 -5.09 2.81
C PHE A 163 14.43 -5.64 3.44
N ASN A 164 15.60 -5.02 3.22
CA ASN A 164 16.83 -5.46 3.87
C ASN A 164 16.92 -5.06 5.34
N SER A 165 16.38 -3.90 5.74
CA SER A 165 16.41 -3.43 7.13
C SER A 165 15.66 -4.34 8.09
N TRP A 166 14.63 -5.05 7.61
CA TRP A 166 13.72 -5.82 8.45
C TRP A 166 13.68 -7.32 8.15
N LYS A 167 14.67 -7.83 7.42
CA LYS A 167 14.80 -9.27 7.19
C LYS A 167 15.06 -10.00 8.53
N PRO A 168 14.80 -11.32 8.60
CA PRO A 168 15.07 -12.09 9.80
C PRO A 168 16.50 -11.88 10.29
N LYS A 169 16.66 -11.60 11.58
CA LYS A 169 17.98 -11.61 12.22
C LYS A 169 18.34 -13.09 12.43
N SER A 170 19.36 -13.54 11.71
CA SER A 170 19.92 -14.90 11.82
C SER A 170 20.49 -15.16 13.21
#